data_AF-A0A9J7YDP8-F1
#
_entry.id   AF-A0A9J7YDP8-F1
#
_cell.length_a   1.000
_cell.length_b   1.000
_cell.length_c   1.000
_cell.angle_alpha   90.00
_cell.angle_beta   90.00
_cell.angle_gamma   90.00
#
_symmetry.space_group_name_H-M   'P 1'
#
loop_
_entity.id
_entity.type
_entity.pdbx_description
1 polymer ?
#
loop_
_entity_poly.entity_id
_entity_poly.type
_entity_poly.pdbx_seq_one_letter_code
_entity_poly.pdbx_strand_id
1 'polypeptide(L)'
;NFLTVPCLIWRETFATLVLTGVKALESRWRPLLSELRNCTLGEHWRLIFTERLEMTAVQTEELLKAGEGFGRGVIAGLVYVGETWCCPEDIPCEEMRELETAACLTELRMKYLTRLSNPQWLNEPIYSSGHKDVWTVSCPLLLLIRNSETEIICIQTR
;
A
#
# COMPACT_ATOMS: atom_id res chain seq x y z
N ASN A 1 7.89 -4.81 -25.08
CA ASN A 1 6.59 -5.29 -24.56
C ASN A 1 6.29 -4.58 -23.25
N PHE A 2 5.11 -3.98 -23.15
CA PHE A 2 4.67 -3.21 -21.98
C PHE A 2 3.36 -3.80 -21.45
N LEU A 3 3.14 -3.70 -20.14
CA LEU A 3 1.88 -4.02 -19.50
C LEU A 3 1.19 -2.73 -19.07
N THR A 4 -0.09 -2.65 -19.35
CA THR A 4 -0.96 -1.55 -18.94
C THR A 4 -1.55 -1.90 -17.59
N VAL A 5 -1.18 -1.16 -16.54
CA VAL A 5 -1.61 -1.45 -15.17
C VAL A 5 -2.24 -0.24 -14.50
N PRO A 6 -3.26 -0.42 -13.64
CA PRO A 6 -3.73 0.62 -12.74
C PRO A 6 -2.62 1.10 -11.79
N CYS A 7 -2.65 2.37 -11.41
CA CYS A 7 -1.70 3.01 -10.51
C CYS A 7 -2.43 3.94 -9.55
N LEU A 8 -1.98 3.99 -8.30
CA LEU A 8 -2.51 4.87 -7.26
C LEU A 8 -1.36 5.60 -6.57
N ILE A 9 -1.61 6.86 -6.16
CA ILE A 9 -0.66 7.61 -5.34
C ILE A 9 -0.80 7.20 -3.87
N TRP A 10 0.33 6.95 -3.25
CA TRP A 10 0.49 6.64 -1.84
C TRP A 10 1.35 7.72 -1.20
N ARG A 11 1.07 8.05 0.07
CA ARG A 11 2.03 8.80 0.88
C ARG A 11 3.25 7.92 1.08
N GLU A 12 4.44 8.51 0.99
CA GLU A 12 5.72 7.80 1.03
C GLU A 12 5.78 6.70 2.10
N THR A 13 5.46 6.99 3.36
CA THR A 13 5.53 5.99 4.42
C THR A 13 4.62 4.78 4.16
N PHE A 14 3.40 4.98 3.69
CA PHE A 14 2.49 3.86 3.40
C PHE A 14 2.94 3.10 2.16
N ALA A 15 3.51 3.78 1.16
CA ALA A 15 4.11 3.12 -0.01
C ALA A 15 5.22 2.17 0.42
N THR A 16 6.12 2.64 1.28
CA THR A 16 7.20 1.84 1.86
C THR A 16 6.64 0.63 2.58
N LEU A 17 5.69 0.83 3.49
CA LEU A 17 5.14 -0.27 4.28
C LEU A 17 4.49 -1.35 3.44
N VAL A 18 3.81 -0.97 2.36
CA VAL A 18 3.24 -1.95 1.44
C VAL A 18 4.37 -2.68 0.70
N LEU A 19 5.33 -1.94 0.11
CA LEU A 19 6.40 -2.53 -0.69
C LEU A 19 7.39 -3.38 0.11
N THR A 20 7.52 -3.15 1.42
CA THR A 20 8.30 -3.98 2.33
C THR A 20 7.47 -5.14 2.92
N GLY A 21 6.18 -5.23 2.61
CA GLY A 21 5.28 -6.28 3.08
C GLY A 21 4.84 -6.16 4.54
N VAL A 22 5.12 -5.03 5.19
CA VAL A 22 4.69 -4.76 6.57
C VAL A 22 3.20 -4.42 6.63
N LYS A 23 2.69 -3.68 5.64
CA LYS A 23 1.27 -3.34 5.49
C LYS A 23 0.61 -4.25 4.46
N ALA A 24 -0.20 -5.18 4.94
CA ALA A 24 -0.94 -6.16 4.14
C ALA A 24 -2.43 -5.79 3.95
N LEU A 25 -2.90 -4.74 4.61
CA LEU A 25 -4.26 -4.20 4.47
C LEU A 25 -4.21 -2.73 4.12
N GLU A 26 -4.88 -2.33 3.03
CA GLU A 26 -5.22 -0.94 2.81
C GLU A 26 -6.57 -0.60 3.45
N SER A 27 -6.69 0.58 4.05
CA SER A 27 -7.99 1.07 4.52
C SER A 27 -8.38 2.35 3.78
N ARG A 28 -9.66 2.64 3.58
CA ARG A 28 -10.17 3.89 3.01
C ARG A 28 -11.59 4.19 3.51
N TRP A 29 -12.00 5.45 3.56
CA TRP A 29 -13.38 5.83 3.92
C TRP A 29 -14.44 5.52 2.85
N ARG A 30 -14.00 5.12 1.66
CA ARG A 30 -14.83 4.73 0.52
C ARG A 30 -14.29 3.39 0.01
N PRO A 31 -15.10 2.55 -0.64
CA PRO A 31 -14.65 1.27 -1.20
C PRO A 31 -13.84 1.50 -2.47
N LEU A 32 -12.79 2.31 -2.34
CA LEU A 32 -11.96 2.79 -3.42
C LEU A 32 -11.41 1.66 -4.26
N LEU A 33 -11.04 0.56 -3.62
CA LEU A 33 -10.43 -0.57 -4.29
C LEU A 33 -11.44 -1.65 -4.70
N SER A 34 -12.72 -1.53 -4.31
CA SER A 34 -13.75 -2.51 -4.72
C SER A 34 -14.10 -2.40 -6.20
N GLU A 35 -13.93 -1.20 -6.81
CA GLU A 35 -14.04 -0.92 -8.25
C GLU A 35 -13.00 0.14 -8.73
N LEU A 36 -11.93 0.35 -7.96
CA LEU A 36 -10.73 1.20 -8.22
C LEU A 36 -10.91 2.75 -8.44
N ARG A 37 -11.38 3.61 -7.47
CA ARG A 37 -11.18 5.11 -7.42
C ARG A 37 -11.42 5.93 -6.08
N ASN A 38 -10.51 6.91 -5.76
CA ASN A 38 -10.50 8.18 -4.91
C ASN A 38 -10.16 8.40 -3.36
N CYS A 39 -9.01 9.05 -3.05
CA CYS A 39 -8.60 9.89 -1.86
C CYS A 39 -7.86 9.33 -0.59
N THR A 40 -6.91 10.15 -0.09
CA THR A 40 -5.77 10.00 0.86
C THR A 40 -6.07 9.77 2.36
N LEU A 41 -5.23 9.00 3.08
CA LEU A 41 -5.30 8.76 4.55
C LEU A 41 -4.18 9.41 5.40
N GLY A 42 -4.54 9.69 6.66
CA GLY A 42 -3.82 10.51 7.65
C GLY A 42 -2.82 9.78 8.56
N GLU A 43 -2.18 10.59 9.41
CA GLU A 43 -1.00 10.29 10.23
C GLU A 43 -1.36 9.69 11.60
N HIS A 44 -1.19 8.37 11.78
CA HIS A 44 -1.11 7.74 13.12
C HIS A 44 -0.25 6.46 13.17
N TRP A 45 0.55 6.20 12.12
CA TRP A 45 1.23 4.90 11.91
C TRP A 45 2.39 4.62 12.87
N ARG A 46 3.01 5.65 13.47
CA ARG A 46 4.24 5.48 14.28
C ARG A 46 4.03 4.66 15.55
N LEU A 47 2.88 4.82 16.21
CA LEU A 47 2.57 4.07 17.44
C LEU A 47 2.39 2.57 17.18
N ILE A 48 1.98 2.20 15.96
CA ILE A 48 1.74 0.80 15.61
C ILE A 48 3.04 0.02 15.49
N PHE A 49 4.11 0.66 15.03
CA PHE A 49 5.40 -0.01 14.91
C PHE A 49 5.95 -0.43 16.27
N THR A 50 5.81 0.43 17.27
CA THR A 50 6.29 0.16 18.62
C THR A 50 5.32 -0.71 19.42
N GLU A 51 4.02 -0.46 19.36
CA GLU A 51 3.03 -1.10 20.24
C GLU A 51 2.41 -2.38 19.67
N ARG A 52 2.48 -2.59 18.35
CA ARG A 52 1.84 -3.74 17.69
C ARG A 52 2.83 -4.62 16.95
N LEU A 53 3.77 -4.03 16.21
CA LEU A 53 4.80 -4.77 15.47
C LEU A 53 6.06 -5.02 16.28
N GLU A 54 6.14 -4.48 17.50
CA GLU A 54 7.28 -4.62 18.43
C GLU A 54 8.64 -4.26 17.79
N MET A 55 8.61 -3.33 16.82
CA MET A 55 9.81 -2.89 16.12
C MET A 55 10.65 -1.98 17.02
N THR A 56 11.95 -2.23 17.04
CA THR A 56 12.92 -1.32 17.63
C THR A 56 13.04 -0.03 16.82
N ALA A 57 13.61 1.01 17.42
CA ALA A 57 13.91 2.26 16.73
C ALA A 57 14.81 2.05 15.50
N VAL A 58 15.79 1.13 15.60
CA VAL A 58 16.70 0.79 14.50
C VAL A 58 15.95 0.13 13.35
N GLN A 59 15.14 -0.88 13.63
CA GLN A 59 14.33 -1.56 12.60
C GLN A 59 13.34 -0.58 11.93
N THR A 60 12.78 0.35 12.70
CA THR A 60 11.91 1.40 12.15
C THR A 60 12.68 2.32 11.20
N GLU A 61 13.89 2.74 11.58
CA GLU A 61 14.71 3.60 10.74
C GLU A 61 15.19 2.90 9.46
N GLU A 62 15.62 1.64 9.56
CA GLU A 62 15.97 0.82 8.39
C GLU A 62 14.80 0.64 7.43
N LEU A 63 13.60 0.41 7.98
CA LEU A 63 12.37 0.30 7.18
C LEU A 63 12.08 1.60 6.42
N LEU A 64 12.18 2.74 7.08
CA LEU A 64 11.95 4.04 6.45
C LEU A 64 13.01 4.36 5.39
N LYS A 65 14.28 4.06 5.66
CA LYS A 65 15.38 4.21 4.70
C LYS A 65 15.20 3.34 3.45
N ALA A 66 14.68 2.12 3.59
CA ALA A 66 14.35 1.29 2.43
C ALA A 66 13.31 1.97 1.51
N GLY A 67 12.41 2.76 2.10
CA GLY A 67 11.43 3.59 1.41
C GLY A 67 11.98 4.75 0.58
N GLU A 68 13.12 5.31 1.01
CA GLU A 68 13.73 6.50 0.41
C GLU A 68 14.52 6.18 -0.86
N GLY A 69 14.86 4.91 -1.10
CA GLY A 69 15.80 4.49 -2.15
C GLY A 69 15.44 4.91 -3.58
N PHE A 70 14.14 5.04 -3.89
CA PHE A 70 13.66 5.49 -5.20
C PHE A 70 13.22 6.96 -5.25
N GLY A 71 13.24 7.65 -4.11
CA GLY A 71 12.77 9.04 -4.01
C GLY A 71 11.26 9.20 -4.20
N ARG A 72 10.84 10.44 -4.52
CA ARG A 72 9.43 10.86 -4.61
C ARG A 72 8.97 11.02 -6.05
N GLY A 73 7.67 10.87 -6.28
CA GLY A 73 7.03 11.13 -7.57
C GLY A 73 7.25 10.00 -8.58
N VAL A 74 7.65 8.82 -8.12
CA VAL A 74 7.97 7.67 -8.97
C VAL A 74 7.07 6.50 -8.68
N ILE A 75 6.83 5.68 -9.70
CA ILE A 75 6.28 4.34 -9.51
C ILE A 75 7.42 3.47 -9.01
N ALA A 76 7.29 3.00 -7.77
CA ALA A 76 8.35 2.28 -7.06
C ALA A 76 8.15 0.76 -7.06
N GLY A 77 6.92 0.30 -7.29
CA GLY A 77 6.60 -1.11 -7.16
C GLY A 77 5.15 -1.44 -7.47
N LEU A 78 4.82 -2.69 -7.21
CA LEU A 78 3.57 -3.36 -7.53
C LEU A 78 3.06 -4.09 -6.30
N VAL A 79 1.74 -4.23 -6.22
CA VAL A 79 1.10 -5.07 -5.23
C VAL A 79 -0.16 -5.69 -5.83
N TYR A 80 -0.49 -6.91 -5.43
CA TYR A 80 -1.77 -7.52 -5.79
C TYR A 80 -2.87 -6.99 -4.88
N VAL A 81 -3.99 -6.66 -5.50
CA VAL A 81 -5.22 -6.27 -4.83
C VAL A 81 -6.12 -7.50 -4.72
N GLY A 82 -6.55 -7.79 -3.49
CA GLY A 82 -7.52 -8.82 -3.20
C GLY A 82 -8.90 -8.22 -2.88
N GLU A 83 -9.67 -8.96 -2.09
CA GLU A 83 -11.01 -8.55 -1.68
C GLU A 83 -11.02 -7.19 -0.94
N THR A 84 -12.06 -6.40 -1.23
CA THR A 84 -12.41 -5.19 -0.48
C THR A 84 -13.72 -5.40 0.27
N TRP A 85 -13.74 -5.11 1.58
CA TRP A 85 -14.95 -5.20 2.41
C TRP A 85 -15.04 -4.03 3.38
N CYS A 86 -16.25 -3.73 3.87
CA CYS A 86 -16.45 -2.72 4.92
C CYS A 86 -16.12 -3.34 6.29
N CYS A 87 -15.27 -2.68 7.09
CA CYS A 87 -14.97 -3.11 8.45
C CYS A 87 -16.21 -2.90 9.35
N PRO A 88 -16.74 -3.96 9.99
CA PRO A 88 -17.90 -3.85 10.88
C PRO A 88 -17.65 -2.95 12.09
N GLU A 89 -18.71 -2.37 12.66
CA GLU A 89 -18.60 -1.59 13.90
C GLU A 89 -18.41 -2.49 15.14
N ASP A 90 -19.02 -3.67 15.12
CA ASP A 90 -19.17 -4.61 16.24
C ASP A 90 -18.10 -5.71 16.28
N ILE A 91 -16.98 -5.49 15.58
CA ILE A 91 -15.87 -6.44 15.55
C ILE A 91 -15.20 -6.58 16.94
N PRO A 92 -14.89 -7.80 17.40
CA PRO A 92 -14.18 -8.04 18.66
C PRO A 92 -12.83 -7.32 18.74
N CYS A 93 -12.41 -6.93 19.95
CA CYS A 93 -11.17 -6.19 20.16
C CYS A 93 -9.91 -6.91 19.66
N GLU A 94 -9.86 -8.24 19.77
CA GLU A 94 -8.74 -9.05 19.31
C GLU A 94 -8.63 -9.04 17.79
N GLU A 95 -9.75 -9.27 17.09
CA GLU A 95 -9.81 -9.21 15.63
C GLU A 95 -9.53 -7.80 15.10
N MET A 96 -10.05 -6.75 15.76
CA MET A 96 -9.69 -5.37 15.43
C MET A 96 -8.17 -5.15 15.53
N ARG A 97 -7.54 -5.67 16.59
CA ARG A 97 -6.10 -5.51 16.79
C ARG A 97 -5.31 -6.17 15.65
N GLU A 98 -5.72 -7.33 15.18
CA GLU A 98 -5.11 -8.00 14.02
C GLU A 98 -5.25 -7.16 12.76
N LEU A 99 -6.45 -6.63 12.49
CA LEU A 99 -6.69 -5.75 11.34
C LEU A 99 -5.88 -4.46 11.41
N GLU A 100 -5.82 -3.81 12.57
CA GLU A 100 -5.04 -2.57 12.78
C GLU A 100 -3.54 -2.80 12.59
N THR A 101 -3.05 -3.96 13.04
CA THR A 101 -1.67 -4.40 12.87
C THR A 101 -1.35 -4.59 11.38
N ALA A 102 -2.16 -5.38 10.68
CA ALA A 102 -2.00 -5.63 9.24
C ALA A 102 -2.20 -4.36 8.38
N ALA A 103 -3.04 -3.41 8.83
CA ALA A 103 -3.26 -2.14 8.13
C ALA A 103 -2.20 -1.08 8.45
N CYS A 104 -1.37 -1.31 9.47
CA CYS A 104 -0.52 -0.28 10.06
C CYS A 104 -1.30 1.02 10.35
N LEU A 105 -2.57 0.90 10.76
CA LEU A 105 -3.44 2.01 11.09
C LEU A 105 -4.51 1.62 12.12
N THR A 106 -4.78 2.50 13.08
CA THR A 106 -5.86 2.33 14.06
C THR A 106 -7.21 2.84 13.55
N GLU A 107 -8.27 2.57 14.32
CA GLU A 107 -9.62 3.09 14.10
C GLU A 107 -10.16 2.69 12.73
N LEU A 108 -10.22 1.38 12.48
CA LEU A 108 -10.62 0.84 11.17
C LEU A 108 -12.13 0.73 10.96
N ARG A 109 -12.94 0.90 12.02
CA ARG A 109 -14.41 0.77 11.95
C ARG A 109 -14.98 1.62 10.82
N MET A 110 -15.89 1.03 10.05
CA MET A 110 -16.57 1.68 8.92
C MET A 110 -15.66 2.12 7.77
N LYS A 111 -14.36 1.81 7.82
CA LYS A 111 -13.48 1.94 6.66
C LYS A 111 -13.59 0.69 5.81
N TYR A 112 -13.43 0.87 4.52
CA TYR A 112 -13.24 -0.23 3.58
C TYR A 112 -11.81 -0.70 3.63
N LEU A 113 -11.65 -1.98 3.92
CA LEU A 113 -10.38 -2.67 4.01
C LEU A 113 -10.15 -3.44 2.72
N THR A 114 -8.92 -3.47 2.23
CA THR A 114 -8.56 -4.20 1.02
C THR A 114 -7.29 -4.99 1.24
N ARG A 115 -7.35 -6.28 0.93
CA ARG A 115 -6.19 -7.16 1.08
C ARG A 115 -5.14 -6.83 0.04
N LEU A 116 -3.90 -6.69 0.49
CA LEU A 116 -2.73 -6.49 -0.34
C LEU A 116 -1.81 -7.71 -0.20
N SER A 117 -1.24 -8.19 -1.31
CA SER A 117 -0.30 -9.31 -1.26
C SER A 117 0.76 -9.24 -2.36
N ASN A 118 1.82 -10.03 -2.22
CA ASN A 118 2.95 -10.09 -3.15
C ASN A 118 3.49 -8.69 -3.54
N PRO A 119 3.90 -7.87 -2.56
CA PRO A 119 4.55 -6.60 -2.87
C PRO A 119 5.87 -6.85 -3.60
N GLN A 120 6.13 -6.05 -4.63
CA GLN A 120 7.33 -6.15 -5.44
C GLN A 120 7.87 -4.76 -5.75
N TRP A 121 9.11 -4.50 -5.36
CA TRP A 121 9.85 -3.35 -5.86
C TRP A 121 10.11 -3.54 -7.36
N LEU A 122 10.05 -2.46 -8.13
CA LEU A 122 10.62 -2.47 -9.47
C LEU A 122 12.14 -2.52 -9.37
N ASN A 123 12.81 -2.99 -10.43
CA ASN A 123 14.27 -2.91 -10.49
C ASN A 123 14.77 -1.46 -10.59
N GLU A 124 13.99 -0.59 -11.24
CA GLU A 124 14.25 0.83 -11.40
C GLU A 124 12.94 1.62 -11.27
N PRO A 125 12.97 2.86 -10.75
CA PRO A 125 11.78 3.69 -10.64
C PRO A 125 11.29 4.16 -12.02
N ILE A 126 9.97 4.23 -12.19
CA ILE A 126 9.36 4.85 -13.38
C ILE A 126 8.87 6.25 -13.01
N TYR A 127 9.42 7.26 -13.66
CA TYR A 127 8.97 8.63 -13.51
C TYR A 127 7.63 8.83 -14.21
N SER A 128 6.63 9.31 -13.46
CA SER A 128 5.31 9.62 -13.99
C SER A 128 4.75 10.84 -13.27
N SER A 129 4.08 11.73 -14.00
CA SER A 129 3.21 12.71 -13.38
C SER A 129 2.10 11.94 -12.64
N GLY A 130 1.99 12.12 -11.33
CA GLY A 130 0.90 11.49 -10.60
C GLY A 130 -0.45 12.09 -10.97
N HIS A 131 -1.47 11.25 -11.04
CA HIS A 131 -2.83 11.69 -11.30
C HIS A 131 -3.68 11.57 -10.04
N LYS A 132 -4.73 12.38 -9.99
CA LYS A 132 -5.78 12.19 -9.01
C LYS A 132 -6.41 10.82 -9.27
N ASP A 133 -6.54 10.03 -8.21
CA ASP A 133 -7.25 8.75 -8.20
C ASP A 133 -6.47 7.60 -8.87
N VAL A 134 -7.16 6.55 -9.33
CA VAL A 134 -6.53 5.46 -10.08
C VAL A 134 -6.40 5.87 -11.54
N TRP A 135 -5.19 5.81 -12.09
CA TRP A 135 -4.91 6.00 -13.51
C TRP A 135 -4.11 4.83 -14.06
N THR A 136 -3.94 4.80 -15.37
CA THR A 136 -3.26 3.69 -16.03
C THR A 136 -1.84 4.10 -16.41
N VAL A 137 -0.88 3.22 -16.15
CA VAL A 137 0.53 3.42 -16.49
C VAL A 137 1.02 2.30 -17.40
N SER A 138 1.94 2.65 -18.30
CA SER A 138 2.63 1.68 -19.13
C SER A 138 3.90 1.23 -18.39
N CYS A 139 3.90 -0.01 -17.91
CA CYS A 139 5.03 -0.59 -17.21
C CYS A 139 5.82 -1.52 -18.16
N PRO A 140 7.12 -1.28 -18.41
CA PRO A 140 7.94 -2.23 -19.15
C PRO A 140 7.98 -3.59 -18.45
N LEU A 141 7.69 -4.68 -19.18
CA LEU A 141 7.72 -6.04 -18.61
C LEU A 141 9.08 -6.40 -18.00
N LEU A 142 10.16 -5.81 -18.51
CA LEU A 142 11.53 -6.00 -18.01
C LEU A 142 11.72 -5.54 -16.55
N LEU A 143 10.87 -4.63 -16.07
CA LEU A 143 10.91 -4.12 -14.71
C LEU A 143 10.08 -4.98 -13.74
N LEU A 144 9.31 -5.95 -14.25
CA LEU A 144 8.49 -6.85 -13.45
C LEU A 144 9.30 -8.07 -13.03
N ILE A 145 9.23 -8.43 -11.74
CA ILE A 145 9.89 -9.63 -11.21
C ILE A 145 9.08 -10.90 -11.55
N ARG A 146 7.76 -10.79 -11.73
CA ARG A 146 6.88 -11.92 -12.14
C ARG A 146 5.74 -11.46 -13.06
N ASN A 147 5.41 -12.30 -14.05
CA ASN A 147 4.24 -12.13 -14.91
C ASN A 147 3.04 -12.87 -14.29
N SER A 148 1.97 -12.16 -13.96
CA SER A 148 0.69 -12.76 -13.54
C SER A 148 -0.47 -11.89 -13.99
N GLU A 149 -1.56 -12.51 -14.45
CA GLU A 149 -2.78 -11.87 -14.98
C GLU A 149 -3.73 -11.31 -13.88
N THR A 150 -3.23 -11.05 -12.68
CA THR A 150 -4.05 -10.59 -11.53
C THR A 150 -4.12 -9.06 -11.47
N GLU A 151 -5.13 -8.52 -10.79
CA GLU A 151 -5.32 -7.08 -10.54
C GLU A 151 -4.13 -6.51 -9.74
N ILE A 152 -3.17 -5.95 -10.47
CA ILE A 152 -1.97 -5.31 -9.94
C ILE A 152 -2.20 -3.80 -9.88
N ILE A 153 -1.84 -3.16 -8.77
CA ILE A 153 -1.72 -1.70 -8.70
C ILE A 153 -0.26 -1.29 -8.57
N CYS A 154 0.15 -0.34 -9.40
CA CYS A 154 1.41 0.40 -9.25
C CYS A 154 1.33 1.38 -8.08
N ILE A 155 2.38 1.42 -7.27
CA ILE A 155 2.52 2.31 -6.12
C ILE A 155 3.37 3.52 -6.54
N GLN A 156 2.73 4.69 -6.68
CA GLN A 156 3.47 5.94 -6.83
C GLN A 156 3.69 6.61 -5.48
N THR A 157 4.94 6.96 -5.17
CA THR A 157 5.31 7.69 -3.95
C THR A 157 5.04 9.19 -4.09
N ARG A 158 4.50 9.84 -3.05
CA ARG A 158 4.41 11.30 -2.91
C ARG A 158 4.92 11.75 -1.54
#